data_AF-A0A963ADV2-F1
#
_entry.id   AF-A0A963ADV2-F1
#
_cell.length_a   1.000
_cell.length_b   1.000
_cell.length_c   1.000
_cell.angle_alpha   90.00
_cell.angle_beta   90.00
_cell.angle_gamma   90.00
#
_symmetry.space_group_name_H-M   'P 1'
#
loop_
_entity.id
_entity.type
_entity.pdbx_description
1 polymer ?
#
loop_
_entity_poly.entity_id
_entity_poly.type
_entity_poly.pdbx_seq_one_letter_code
_entity_poly.pdbx_strand_id
1 'polypeptide(L)'
;MKKMNFGLSALGVAIGFAASGIALNVSAAGPTLSEADFENAKTIYFQRCAGCHGTLRKGATGKNLEPVNTQKLGQERLEKIITFGTEGGMNNFDDIMTPEEIKLMATYVQMEPPVPPEMSLALMKERHHVFVDPKDYPDKPLHGRNWENFFLVIERDVGKVAVIDGDTKEVVAHIPTGYAVHVLKAAEHHKTLHAKNPGRFWYTQGRDGKLTKIDLWQNPD
;
A
#
# COMPACT_ATOMS: atom_id res chain seq x y z
N MET A 1 -79.06 48.06 7.87
CA MET A 1 -77.64 48.06 8.28
C MET A 1 -77.55 48.87 9.56
N LYS A 2 -77.10 48.25 10.67
CA LYS A 2 -77.29 48.73 12.05
C LYS A 2 -75.94 48.73 12.78
N LYS A 3 -75.83 49.64 13.75
CA LYS A 3 -74.80 49.84 14.80
C LYS A 3 -73.72 50.87 14.44
N MET A 4 -73.64 52.05 15.08
CA MET A 4 -73.38 52.41 16.50
C MET A 4 -71.94 52.13 16.96
N ASN A 5 -71.26 53.22 17.29
CA ASN A 5 -69.95 53.34 17.94
C ASN A 5 -69.98 52.90 19.41
N PHE A 6 -68.86 52.33 19.87
CA PHE A 6 -68.23 52.38 21.20
C PHE A 6 -66.75 52.03 20.94
N GLY A 7 -65.70 52.66 21.46
CA GLY A 7 -65.47 53.15 22.81
C GLY A 7 -64.20 52.42 23.34
N LEU A 8 -63.18 53.18 23.72
CA LEU A 8 -61.89 52.79 24.33
C LEU A 8 -62.00 51.64 25.35
N SER A 9 -60.98 50.76 25.45
CA SER A 9 -59.98 50.79 26.54
C SER A 9 -59.21 49.46 26.74
N ALA A 10 -57.98 49.63 27.25
CA ALA A 10 -57.23 48.79 28.20
C ALA A 10 -56.46 47.54 27.74
N LEU A 11 -55.13 47.65 27.95
CA LEU A 11 -54.21 46.70 28.59
C LEU A 11 -54.36 45.20 28.28
N GLY A 12 -53.30 44.60 27.73
CA GLY A 12 -53.13 43.15 27.80
C GLY A 12 -51.88 42.59 27.12
N VAL A 13 -50.83 42.42 27.93
CA VAL A 13 -49.79 41.38 27.81
C VAL A 13 -48.72 41.56 26.71
N ALA A 14 -47.61 42.17 27.11
CA ALA A 14 -46.30 41.88 26.54
C ALA A 14 -45.91 40.43 26.88
N ILE A 15 -45.92 39.55 25.88
CA ILE A 15 -45.32 38.20 26.00
C ILE A 15 -43.86 38.35 25.60
N GLY A 16 -42.99 38.26 26.61
CA GLY A 16 -41.54 38.19 26.41
C GLY A 16 -41.19 36.96 25.58
N PHE A 17 -40.49 37.19 24.47
CA PHE A 17 -39.74 36.15 23.78
C PHE A 17 -38.54 35.79 24.66
N ALA A 18 -38.74 34.83 25.56
CA ALA A 18 -37.63 34.10 26.15
C ALA A 18 -36.91 33.36 25.02
N ALA A 19 -35.67 33.78 24.75
CA ALA A 19 -34.77 33.09 23.86
C ALA A 19 -34.47 31.70 24.43
N SER A 20 -35.24 30.71 24.00
CA SER A 20 -34.90 29.30 24.16
C SER A 20 -33.62 29.05 23.36
N GLY A 21 -32.49 29.02 24.07
CA GLY A 21 -31.24 28.52 23.54
C GLY A 21 -31.41 27.08 23.09
N ILE A 22 -31.67 26.89 21.80
CA ILE A 22 -31.47 25.61 21.14
C ILE A 22 -29.96 25.44 21.11
N ALA A 23 -29.43 24.75 22.12
CA ALA A 23 -28.12 24.16 22.04
C ALA A 23 -28.15 23.17 20.87
N LEU A 24 -27.62 23.60 19.72
CA LEU A 24 -27.22 22.68 18.68
C LEU A 24 -26.19 21.76 19.32
N ASN A 25 -26.62 20.54 19.67
CA ASN A 25 -25.72 19.43 19.87
C ASN A 25 -25.00 19.19 18.54
N VAL A 26 -23.94 19.96 18.30
CA VAL A 26 -22.87 19.55 17.40
C VAL A 26 -22.26 18.33 18.08
N SER A 27 -22.81 17.14 17.80
CA SER A 27 -21.98 15.95 17.84
C SER A 27 -20.76 16.31 17.02
N ALA A 28 -19.60 16.41 17.66
CA ALA A 28 -18.33 16.60 16.96
C ALA A 28 -18.27 15.50 15.90
N ALA A 29 -18.48 15.89 14.64
CA ALA A 29 -18.38 14.95 13.54
C ALA A 29 -16.96 14.38 13.61
N GLY A 30 -16.85 13.05 13.63
CA GLY A 30 -15.55 12.39 13.64
C GLY A 30 -14.68 12.85 12.45
N PRO A 31 -13.37 12.57 12.50
CA PRO A 31 -12.47 12.89 11.40
C PRO A 31 -13.04 12.31 10.09
N THR A 32 -13.16 13.16 9.08
CA THR A 32 -13.71 12.80 7.78
C THR A 32 -12.92 13.49 6.68
N LEU A 33 -12.88 12.86 5.51
CA LEU A 33 -12.23 13.35 4.31
C LEU A 33 -13.19 13.22 3.12
N SER A 34 -12.98 14.04 2.08
CA SER A 34 -13.60 13.77 0.79
C SER A 34 -13.08 12.45 0.23
N GLU A 35 -13.80 11.84 -0.72
CA GLU A 35 -13.35 10.58 -1.35
C GLU A 35 -11.97 10.73 -2.02
N ALA A 36 -11.76 11.84 -2.73
CA ALA A 36 -10.48 12.13 -3.37
C ALA A 36 -9.33 12.28 -2.35
N ASP A 37 -9.59 13.00 -1.25
CA ASP A 37 -8.60 13.19 -0.18
C ASP A 37 -8.30 11.88 0.53
N PHE A 38 -9.31 11.04 0.75
CA PHE A 38 -9.14 9.72 1.35
C PHE A 38 -8.27 8.81 0.48
N GLU A 39 -8.50 8.76 -0.83
CA GLU A 39 -7.70 7.96 -1.76
C GLU A 39 -6.26 8.47 -1.86
N ASN A 40 -6.06 9.78 -1.85
CA ASN A 40 -4.73 10.38 -1.78
C ASN A 40 -4.01 10.01 -0.48
N ALA A 41 -4.66 10.22 0.67
CA ALA A 41 -4.12 9.89 1.99
C ALA A 41 -3.77 8.40 2.11
N LYS A 42 -4.65 7.53 1.59
CA LYS A 42 -4.42 6.08 1.53
C LYS A 42 -3.16 5.78 0.73
N THR A 43 -3.00 6.39 -0.44
CA THR A 43 -1.81 6.21 -1.29
C THR A 43 -0.53 6.61 -0.58
N ILE A 44 -0.52 7.80 0.03
CA ILE A 44 0.60 8.31 0.82
C ILE A 44 0.90 7.35 1.99
N TYR A 45 -0.12 6.94 2.74
CA TYR A 45 0.03 6.02 3.86
C TYR A 45 0.70 4.71 3.43
N PHE A 46 0.21 4.08 2.35
CA PHE A 46 0.77 2.82 1.86
C PHE A 46 2.23 2.96 1.38
N GLN A 47 2.57 4.08 0.75
CA GLN A 47 3.91 4.30 0.21
C GLN A 47 4.93 4.73 1.27
N ARG A 48 4.50 5.45 2.32
CA ARG A 48 5.41 6.15 3.24
C ARG A 48 5.29 5.72 4.71
N CYS A 49 4.14 5.19 5.14
CA CYS A 49 3.85 4.96 6.56
C CYS A 49 3.64 3.48 6.91
N ALA A 50 2.97 2.73 6.02
CA ALA A 50 2.52 1.36 6.29
C ALA A 50 3.67 0.37 6.53
N GLY A 51 4.87 0.65 6.02
CA GLY A 51 6.06 -0.17 6.29
C GLY A 51 6.42 -0.22 7.78
N CYS A 52 6.27 0.90 8.50
CA CYS A 52 6.58 0.97 9.94
C CYS A 52 5.35 0.75 10.82
N HIS A 53 4.19 1.24 10.40
CA HIS A 53 2.98 1.23 11.23
C HIS A 53 2.00 0.09 10.89
N GLY A 54 2.24 -0.64 9.81
CA GLY A 54 1.37 -1.69 9.30
C GLY A 54 0.18 -1.13 8.52
N THR A 55 -0.35 -1.93 7.59
CA THR A 55 -1.53 -1.57 6.77
C THR A 55 -2.78 -1.37 7.63
N LEU A 56 -2.93 -2.19 8.67
CA LEU A 56 -4.00 -2.10 9.66
C LEU A 56 -3.67 -1.19 10.85
N ARG A 57 -2.56 -0.44 10.80
CA ARG A 57 -2.14 0.53 11.82
C ARG A 57 -1.83 -0.05 13.21
N LYS A 58 -1.71 -1.37 13.34
CA LYS A 58 -1.43 -2.04 14.64
C LYS A 58 0.01 -1.89 15.13
N GLY A 59 0.89 -1.28 14.33
CA GLY A 59 2.30 -1.15 14.61
C GLY A 59 3.11 -2.35 14.10
N ALA A 60 4.36 -2.08 13.72
CA ALA A 60 5.38 -3.08 13.42
C ALA A 60 6.69 -2.65 14.09
N THR A 61 7.47 -1.80 13.43
CA THR A 61 8.57 -1.06 14.07
C THR A 61 8.09 0.26 14.68
N GLY A 62 7.16 0.93 13.99
CA GLY A 62 6.48 2.13 14.45
C GLY A 62 5.33 1.80 15.41
N LYS A 63 4.92 2.81 16.20
CA LYS A 63 3.84 2.68 17.18
C LYS A 63 2.50 2.34 16.52
N ASN A 64 1.58 1.79 17.31
CA ASN A 64 0.19 1.59 16.94
C ASN A 64 -0.51 2.96 16.67
N LEU A 65 -1.14 3.08 15.51
CA LEU A 65 -1.88 4.26 15.03
C LEU A 65 -3.38 3.98 14.86
N GLU A 66 -3.95 3.00 15.58
CA GLU A 66 -5.40 2.78 15.58
C GLU A 66 -6.13 4.05 16.10
N PRO A 67 -7.34 4.35 15.60
CA PRO A 67 -8.08 5.57 15.92
C PRO A 67 -8.18 5.90 17.41
N VAL A 68 -8.35 4.88 18.26
CA VAL A 68 -8.41 5.03 19.73
C VAL A 68 -7.17 5.70 20.32
N ASN A 69 -6.01 5.58 19.66
CA ASN A 69 -4.75 6.19 20.08
C ASN A 69 -4.54 7.55 19.42
N THR A 70 -4.79 7.66 18.12
CA THR A 70 -4.53 8.89 17.35
C THR A 70 -5.53 9.99 17.69
N GLN A 71 -6.81 9.68 17.91
CA GLN A 71 -7.82 10.66 18.32
C GLN A 71 -7.53 11.27 19.70
N LYS A 72 -6.88 10.52 20.61
CA LYS A 72 -6.42 11.05 21.91
C LYS A 72 -5.28 12.06 21.77
N LEU A 73 -4.46 11.92 20.73
CA LEU A 73 -3.38 12.88 20.44
C LEU A 73 -3.96 14.15 19.81
N GLY A 74 -4.97 14.00 18.96
CA GLY A 74 -5.64 15.10 18.28
C GLY A 74 -4.86 15.63 17.08
N GLN A 75 -5.56 16.38 16.23
CA GLN A 75 -5.08 16.86 14.93
C GLN A 75 -3.75 17.63 15.02
N GLU A 76 -3.67 18.68 15.85
CA GLU A 76 -2.49 19.55 15.92
C GLU A 76 -1.22 18.80 16.34
N ARG A 77 -1.35 17.85 17.29
CA ARG A 77 -0.21 17.05 17.74
C ARG A 77 0.24 16.08 16.67
N LEU A 78 -0.70 15.45 15.98
CA LEU A 78 -0.40 14.53 14.88
C LEU A 78 0.30 15.26 13.73
N GLU A 79 -0.18 16.44 13.35
CA GLU A 79 0.48 17.28 12.34
C GLU A 79 1.93 17.55 12.74
N LYS A 80 2.20 18.03 13.95
CA LYS A 80 3.58 18.28 14.43
C LYS A 80 4.45 17.03 14.42
N ILE A 81 3.90 15.87 14.80
CA ILE A 81 4.64 14.59 14.76
C ILE A 81 5.01 14.21 13.32
N ILE A 82 4.09 14.40 12.37
CA ILE A 82 4.36 14.09 10.95
C ILE A 82 5.33 15.12 10.37
N THR A 83 5.15 16.40 10.66
CA THR A 83 6.05 17.48 10.21
C THR A 83 7.47 17.24 10.69
N PHE A 84 7.68 17.08 12.00
CA PHE A 84 9.03 17.14 12.61
C PHE A 84 9.62 15.78 12.98
N GLY A 85 8.84 14.71 12.89
CA GLY A 85 9.26 13.40 13.36
C GLY A 85 9.39 13.31 14.88
N THR A 86 10.09 12.29 15.36
CA THR A 86 10.38 12.09 16.79
C THR A 86 11.75 11.43 16.98
N GLU A 87 12.37 11.64 18.14
CA GLU A 87 13.62 10.96 18.54
C GLU A 87 13.50 9.43 18.60
N GLY A 88 12.27 8.89 18.59
CA GLY A 88 11.98 7.45 18.59
C GLY A 88 12.06 6.77 17.22
N GLY A 89 12.67 7.42 16.21
CA GLY A 89 12.84 6.86 14.86
C GLY A 89 11.71 7.19 13.87
N MET A 90 10.77 8.06 14.24
CA MET A 90 9.81 8.61 13.28
C MET A 90 10.48 9.73 12.49
N ASN A 91 10.54 9.60 11.17
CA ASN A 91 11.12 10.63 10.30
C ASN A 91 10.25 11.90 10.28
N ASN A 92 10.86 13.03 9.98
CA ASN A 92 10.18 14.24 9.54
C ASN A 92 9.71 14.08 8.08
N PHE A 93 8.66 14.80 7.69
CA PHE A 93 8.08 14.74 6.33
C PHE A 93 7.89 16.13 5.71
N ASP A 94 8.30 17.19 6.38
CA ASP A 94 8.17 18.58 5.95
C ASP A 94 9.05 18.95 4.74
N ASP A 95 9.96 18.07 4.32
CA ASP A 95 10.78 18.19 3.12
C ASP A 95 10.17 17.51 1.88
N ILE A 96 9.20 16.61 2.07
CA ILE A 96 8.59 15.81 0.99
C ILE A 96 7.07 15.83 0.94
N MET A 97 6.41 16.39 1.96
CA MET A 97 4.96 16.59 2.02
C MET A 97 4.64 18.06 2.22
N THR A 98 3.62 18.53 1.52
CA THR A 98 3.04 19.86 1.75
C THR A 98 2.34 19.94 3.11
N PRO A 99 2.18 21.14 3.69
CA PRO A 99 1.39 21.32 4.91
C PRO A 99 -0.04 20.75 4.80
N GLU A 100 -0.65 20.85 3.62
CA GLU A 100 -1.97 20.30 3.32
C GLU A 100 -1.97 18.76 3.37
N GLU A 101 -0.97 18.11 2.78
CA GLU A 101 -0.81 16.65 2.85
C GLU A 101 -0.55 16.18 4.29
N ILE A 102 0.23 16.92 5.07
CA ILE A 102 0.48 16.60 6.49
C ILE A 102 -0.83 16.65 7.29
N LYS A 103 -1.62 17.71 7.11
CA LYS A 103 -2.95 17.86 7.73
C LYS A 103 -3.89 16.73 7.32
N LEU A 104 -3.93 16.43 6.03
CA LEU A 104 -4.72 15.34 5.46
C LEU A 104 -4.31 13.97 6.03
N MET A 105 -3.01 13.72 6.18
CA MET A 105 -2.49 12.50 6.80
C MET A 105 -2.82 12.40 8.29
N ALA A 106 -2.70 13.51 9.02
CA ALA A 106 -3.10 13.57 10.43
C ALA A 106 -4.60 13.28 10.61
N THR A 107 -5.47 13.74 9.71
CA THR A 107 -6.89 13.39 9.71
C THR A 107 -7.10 11.91 9.33
N TYR A 108 -6.44 11.43 8.27
CA TYR A 108 -6.58 10.05 7.80
C TYR A 108 -6.22 9.00 8.86
N VAL A 109 -5.13 9.22 9.63
CA VAL A 109 -4.71 8.28 10.68
C VAL A 109 -5.68 8.21 11.87
N GLN A 110 -6.63 9.14 11.98
CA GLN A 110 -7.68 9.14 13.00
C GLN A 110 -8.99 8.46 12.54
N MET A 111 -9.12 8.17 11.24
CA MET A 111 -10.24 7.42 10.65
C MET A 111 -10.03 5.91 10.79
N GLU A 112 -11.09 5.10 10.72
CA GLU A 112 -10.96 3.63 10.69
C GLU A 112 -10.11 3.18 9.49
N PRO A 113 -9.08 2.32 9.67
CA PRO A 113 -8.24 1.87 8.57
C PRO A 113 -9.02 1.01 7.57
N PRO A 114 -8.85 1.23 6.25
CA PRO A 114 -9.40 0.33 5.26
C PRO A 114 -8.71 -1.04 5.35
N VAL A 115 -9.48 -2.12 5.22
CA VAL A 115 -8.96 -3.49 5.21
C VAL A 115 -8.50 -3.83 3.79
N PRO A 116 -7.22 -4.21 3.59
CA PRO A 116 -6.74 -4.65 2.28
C PRO A 116 -7.49 -5.91 1.81
N PRO A 117 -7.67 -6.09 0.48
CA PRO A 117 -8.28 -7.31 -0.04
C PRO A 117 -7.38 -8.52 0.20
N GLU A 118 -8.00 -9.67 0.43
CA GLU A 118 -7.32 -10.95 0.59
C GLU A 118 -6.92 -11.58 -0.77
N MET A 119 -5.82 -12.32 -0.79
CA MET A 119 -5.40 -13.10 -1.96
C MET A 119 -5.86 -14.55 -1.81
N SER A 120 -7.04 -14.88 -2.36
CA SER A 120 -7.60 -16.23 -2.27
C SER A 120 -6.89 -17.24 -3.19
N LEU A 121 -6.99 -18.53 -2.87
CA LEU A 121 -6.49 -19.59 -3.75
C LEU A 121 -7.15 -19.56 -5.15
N ALA A 122 -8.43 -19.18 -5.23
CA ALA A 122 -9.11 -19.03 -6.52
C ALA A 122 -8.45 -17.95 -7.37
N LEU A 123 -8.14 -16.79 -6.77
CA LEU A 123 -7.44 -15.71 -7.44
C LEU A 123 -6.01 -16.10 -7.84
N MET A 124 -5.30 -16.87 -7.00
CA MET A 124 -3.97 -17.40 -7.35
C MET A 124 -4.05 -18.34 -8.57
N LYS A 125 -5.06 -19.22 -8.63
CA LYS A 125 -5.26 -20.14 -9.77
C LYS A 125 -5.64 -19.40 -11.04
N GLU A 126 -6.50 -18.39 -10.95
CA GLU A 126 -6.86 -17.52 -12.07
C GLU A 126 -5.65 -16.80 -12.67
N ARG A 127 -4.73 -16.35 -11.80
CA ARG A 127 -3.51 -15.63 -12.21
C ARG A 127 -2.34 -16.55 -12.57
N HIS A 128 -2.48 -17.86 -12.39
CA HIS A 128 -1.45 -18.81 -12.73
C HIS A 128 -1.43 -19.03 -14.24
N HIS A 129 -0.29 -18.75 -14.86
CA HIS A 129 -0.10 -18.92 -16.29
C HIS A 129 1.09 -19.83 -16.57
N VAL A 130 0.90 -20.83 -17.43
CA VAL A 130 1.93 -21.77 -17.87
C VAL A 130 2.30 -21.41 -19.30
N PHE A 131 3.52 -20.92 -19.49
CA PHE A 131 4.04 -20.55 -20.82
C PHE A 131 4.60 -21.78 -21.58
N VAL A 132 5.17 -22.73 -20.86
CA VAL A 132 5.71 -23.99 -21.41
C VAL A 132 5.29 -25.13 -20.50
N ASP A 133 4.58 -26.11 -21.05
CA ASP A 133 4.16 -27.28 -20.29
C ASP A 133 5.37 -28.13 -19.87
N PRO A 134 5.36 -28.74 -18.68
CA PRO A 134 6.49 -29.56 -18.21
C PRO A 134 6.90 -30.71 -19.14
N LYS A 135 5.96 -31.24 -19.92
CA LYS A 135 6.22 -32.30 -20.91
C LYS A 135 7.09 -31.82 -22.09
N ASP A 136 7.10 -30.51 -22.34
CA ASP A 136 7.81 -29.85 -23.43
C ASP A 136 9.15 -29.24 -22.96
N TYR A 137 9.55 -29.53 -21.72
CA TYR A 137 10.84 -29.11 -21.19
C TYR A 137 11.98 -29.85 -21.91
N PRO A 138 13.04 -29.14 -22.31
CA PRO A 138 14.17 -29.79 -22.95
C PRO A 138 14.90 -30.73 -21.98
N ASP A 139 15.46 -31.80 -22.51
CA ASP A 139 16.24 -32.80 -21.80
C ASP A 139 17.73 -32.42 -21.64
N LYS A 140 18.17 -31.39 -22.37
CA LYS A 140 19.50 -30.75 -22.32
C LYS A 140 19.42 -29.26 -22.72
N PRO A 141 20.42 -28.41 -22.39
CA PRO A 141 20.44 -27.01 -22.84
C PRO A 141 20.35 -26.85 -24.37
N LEU A 142 19.52 -25.92 -24.85
CA LEU A 142 19.28 -25.68 -26.28
C LEU A 142 20.23 -24.67 -26.94
N HIS A 143 21.12 -24.03 -26.17
CA HIS A 143 21.92 -22.89 -26.62
C HIS A 143 23.44 -23.15 -26.62
N GLY A 144 23.91 -24.31 -26.15
CA GLY A 144 25.33 -24.69 -26.15
C GLY A 144 26.26 -23.82 -25.27
N ARG A 145 25.71 -22.99 -24.38
CA ARG A 145 26.46 -22.11 -23.47
C ARG A 145 26.67 -22.76 -22.09
N ASN A 146 27.61 -22.22 -21.32
CA ASN A 146 27.90 -22.66 -19.95
C ASN A 146 26.84 -22.15 -18.96
N TRP A 147 25.66 -22.74 -18.96
CA TRP A 147 24.53 -22.33 -18.12
C TRP A 147 24.83 -22.41 -16.61
N GLU A 148 25.79 -23.25 -16.21
CA GLU A 148 26.24 -23.38 -14.82
C GLU A 148 27.04 -22.15 -14.35
N ASN A 149 27.57 -21.35 -15.28
CA ASN A 149 28.27 -20.09 -15.00
C ASN A 149 27.46 -18.86 -15.43
N PHE A 150 26.13 -18.93 -15.42
CA PHE A 150 25.29 -17.76 -15.66
C PHE A 150 25.07 -16.92 -14.40
N PHE A 151 25.06 -15.60 -14.59
CA PHE A 151 24.62 -14.64 -13.59
C PHE A 151 23.22 -14.14 -13.96
N LEU A 152 22.28 -14.28 -13.04
CA LEU A 152 20.96 -13.66 -13.17
C LEU A 152 20.96 -12.36 -12.38
N VAL A 153 20.77 -11.24 -13.08
CA VAL A 153 20.87 -9.89 -12.52
C VAL A 153 19.51 -9.20 -12.57
N ILE A 154 19.09 -8.63 -11.44
CA ILE A 154 17.83 -7.90 -11.32
C ILE A 154 17.96 -6.52 -11.98
N GLU A 155 17.14 -6.28 -13.01
CA GLU A 155 16.96 -4.96 -13.62
C GLU A 155 15.73 -4.29 -12.99
N ARG A 156 15.95 -3.75 -11.78
CA ARG A 156 14.90 -3.46 -10.79
C ARG A 156 13.72 -2.67 -11.34
N ASP A 157 13.96 -1.46 -11.84
CA ASP A 157 12.87 -0.51 -12.14
C ASP A 157 12.17 -0.82 -13.47
N VAL A 158 12.84 -1.54 -14.37
CA VAL A 158 12.26 -2.00 -15.64
C VAL A 158 11.54 -3.35 -15.52
N GLY A 159 11.56 -3.99 -14.35
CA GLY A 159 10.83 -5.22 -14.07
C GLY A 159 11.31 -6.41 -14.91
N LYS A 160 12.63 -6.54 -15.05
CA LYS A 160 13.29 -7.61 -15.83
C LYS A 160 14.41 -8.30 -15.05
N VAL A 161 14.84 -9.43 -15.57
CA VAL A 161 16.09 -10.10 -15.19
C VAL A 161 16.96 -10.27 -16.42
N ALA A 162 18.21 -9.81 -16.34
CA ALA A 162 19.23 -10.09 -17.33
C ALA A 162 19.92 -11.44 -17.02
N VAL A 163 20.09 -12.27 -18.04
CA VAL A 163 20.94 -13.47 -17.98
C VAL A 163 22.28 -13.10 -18.60
N ILE A 164 23.35 -13.19 -17.83
CA ILE A 164 24.70 -12.80 -18.24
C ILE A 164 25.60 -14.02 -18.22
N ASP A 165 26.31 -14.27 -19.31
CA ASP A 165 27.31 -15.33 -19.39
C ASP A 165 28.53 -14.97 -18.53
N GLY A 166 28.85 -15.81 -17.54
CA GLY A 166 29.95 -15.58 -16.61
C GLY A 166 31.33 -15.77 -17.23
N ASP A 167 31.45 -16.44 -18.37
CA ASP A 167 32.73 -16.60 -19.07
C ASP A 167 32.98 -15.39 -20.00
N THR A 168 32.00 -15.03 -20.82
CA THR A 168 32.17 -14.00 -21.87
C THR A 168 31.73 -12.59 -21.45
N LYS A 169 30.95 -12.47 -20.37
CA LYS A 169 30.26 -11.24 -19.92
C LYS A 169 29.20 -10.71 -20.88
N GLU A 170 28.80 -11.51 -21.86
CA GLU A 170 27.71 -11.19 -22.77
C GLU A 170 26.37 -11.23 -22.04
N VAL A 171 25.49 -10.27 -22.32
CA VAL A 171 24.09 -10.34 -21.91
C VAL A 171 23.37 -11.25 -22.90
N VAL A 172 22.97 -12.44 -22.43
CA VAL A 172 22.36 -13.50 -23.24
C VAL A 172 20.87 -13.22 -23.49
N ALA A 173 20.15 -12.74 -22.47
CA ALA A 173 18.72 -12.49 -22.57
C ALA A 173 18.24 -11.47 -21.52
N HIS A 174 17.12 -10.80 -21.82
CA HIS A 174 16.37 -9.99 -20.87
C HIS A 174 14.96 -10.57 -20.69
N ILE A 175 14.68 -11.12 -19.52
CA ILE A 175 13.42 -11.81 -19.23
C ILE A 175 12.46 -10.85 -18.52
N PRO A 176 11.28 -10.55 -19.09
CA PRO A 176 10.28 -9.73 -18.42
C PRO A 176 9.63 -10.50 -17.27
N THR A 177 9.69 -9.94 -16.05
CA THR A 177 9.06 -10.52 -14.86
C THR A 177 7.81 -9.76 -14.44
N GLY A 178 7.67 -8.50 -14.89
CA GLY A 178 6.51 -7.64 -14.64
C GLY A 178 6.89 -6.43 -13.81
N TYR A 179 6.99 -6.58 -12.49
CA TYR A 179 7.38 -5.52 -11.58
C TYR A 179 8.77 -5.77 -10.96
N ALA A 180 9.26 -4.80 -10.20
CA ALA A 180 10.57 -4.84 -9.55
C ALA A 180 10.79 -6.13 -8.75
N VAL A 181 11.72 -6.96 -9.22
CA VAL A 181 12.16 -8.19 -8.55
C VAL A 181 12.93 -7.82 -7.29
N HIS A 182 12.67 -8.56 -6.21
CA HIS A 182 13.40 -8.39 -4.96
C HIS A 182 14.40 -9.51 -4.72
N VAL A 183 14.03 -10.75 -5.04
CA VAL A 183 14.89 -11.92 -4.88
C VAL A 183 14.77 -12.86 -6.08
N LEU A 184 15.87 -13.55 -6.36
CA LEU A 184 15.98 -14.66 -7.29
C LEU A 184 16.68 -15.83 -6.60
N LYS A 185 16.17 -17.04 -6.79
CA LYS A 185 16.67 -18.25 -6.13
C LYS A 185 16.59 -19.47 -7.04
N ALA A 186 17.59 -20.33 -6.97
CA ALA A 186 17.57 -21.69 -7.48
C ALA A 186 17.50 -22.72 -6.34
N ALA A 187 17.12 -23.97 -6.66
CA ALA A 187 16.88 -25.04 -5.69
C ALA A 187 18.15 -25.80 -5.23
N GLU A 188 19.31 -25.14 -5.18
CA GLU A 188 20.62 -25.80 -5.13
C GLU A 188 21.03 -26.32 -3.74
N HIS A 189 20.47 -25.74 -2.67
CA HIS A 189 20.90 -26.01 -1.28
C HIS A 189 19.74 -26.32 -0.33
N HIS A 190 18.69 -26.98 -0.82
CA HIS A 190 17.55 -27.34 0.03
C HIS A 190 17.75 -28.68 0.73
N LYS A 191 17.40 -28.77 2.03
CA LYS A 191 17.61 -29.98 2.85
C LYS A 191 16.71 -31.15 2.49
N THR A 192 15.55 -30.89 1.89
CA THR A 192 14.54 -31.92 1.57
C THR A 192 14.18 -31.97 0.09
N LEU A 193 14.74 -31.07 -0.73
CA LEU A 193 14.44 -30.98 -2.16
C LEU A 193 15.77 -30.95 -2.92
N HIS A 194 16.17 -32.10 -3.46
CA HIS A 194 17.37 -32.20 -4.27
C HIS A 194 16.99 -32.16 -5.74
N ALA A 195 17.31 -31.07 -6.43
CA ALA A 195 17.10 -30.96 -7.86
C ALA A 195 18.12 -31.83 -8.61
N LYS A 196 17.68 -32.57 -9.62
CA LYS A 196 18.58 -33.39 -10.47
C LYS A 196 19.64 -32.53 -11.17
N ASN A 197 19.23 -31.34 -11.63
CA ASN A 197 20.09 -30.34 -12.28
C ASN A 197 19.98 -29.03 -11.47
N PRO A 198 20.72 -28.89 -10.35
CA PRO A 198 20.74 -27.65 -9.58
C PRO A 198 21.14 -26.48 -10.50
N GLY A 199 20.52 -25.32 -10.33
CA GLY A 199 20.78 -24.13 -11.15
C GLY A 199 20.01 -24.04 -12.47
N ARG A 200 19.37 -25.12 -12.96
CA ARG A 200 18.56 -25.05 -14.19
C ARG A 200 17.36 -24.12 -14.05
N PHE A 201 16.59 -24.27 -12.97
CA PHE A 201 15.39 -23.48 -12.74
C PHE A 201 15.63 -22.39 -11.72
N TRP A 202 15.27 -21.17 -12.09
CA TRP A 202 15.32 -20.00 -11.23
C TRP A 202 13.93 -19.46 -10.98
N TYR A 203 13.70 -18.96 -9.77
CA TYR A 203 12.43 -18.39 -9.35
C TYR A 203 12.66 -16.96 -8.91
N THR A 204 11.95 -16.02 -9.52
CA THR A 204 11.99 -14.61 -9.16
C THR A 204 10.75 -14.25 -8.36
N GLN A 205 10.90 -13.45 -7.31
CA GLN A 205 9.78 -12.87 -6.56
C GLN A 205 9.77 -11.34 -6.74
N GLY A 206 8.73 -10.84 -7.41
CA GLY A 206 8.41 -9.43 -7.52
C GLY A 206 7.90 -8.85 -6.20
N ARG A 207 8.16 -7.57 -5.96
CA ARG A 207 7.65 -6.82 -4.80
C ARG A 207 6.12 -6.70 -4.79
N ASP A 208 5.48 -6.93 -5.92
CA ASP A 208 4.03 -6.99 -6.14
C ASP A 208 3.42 -8.37 -5.83
N GLY A 209 4.24 -9.34 -5.42
CA GLY A 209 3.79 -10.70 -5.14
C GLY A 209 3.86 -11.65 -6.34
N LYS A 210 4.22 -11.18 -7.54
CA LYS A 210 4.32 -12.05 -8.72
C LYS A 210 5.56 -12.95 -8.67
N LEU A 211 5.35 -14.25 -8.86
CA LEU A 211 6.43 -15.25 -8.99
C LEU A 211 6.58 -15.65 -10.46
N THR A 212 7.82 -15.66 -10.95
CA THR A 212 8.15 -16.15 -12.31
C THR A 212 9.17 -17.28 -12.20
N LYS A 213 8.93 -18.38 -12.92
CA LYS A 213 9.86 -19.50 -13.06
C LYS A 213 10.57 -19.40 -14.41
N ILE A 214 11.89 -19.48 -14.38
CA ILE A 214 12.79 -19.36 -15.54
C ILE A 214 13.50 -20.70 -15.71
N ASP A 215 13.51 -21.24 -16.93
CA ASP A 215 14.28 -22.43 -17.31
C ASP A 215 15.49 -22.01 -18.15
N LEU A 216 16.70 -22.12 -17.59
CA LEU A 216 17.93 -21.71 -18.28
C LEU A 216 18.32 -22.61 -19.44
N TRP A 217 17.65 -23.76 -19.64
CA TRP A 217 17.95 -24.65 -20.77
C TRP A 217 17.19 -24.29 -22.04
N GLN A 218 16.22 -23.37 -21.97
CA GLN A 218 15.45 -22.93 -23.13
C GLN A 218 16.29 -22.07 -24.09
N ASN A 219 15.79 -21.89 -25.32
CA ASN A 219 16.40 -20.96 -26.26
C ASN A 219 16.22 -19.51 -25.75
N PRO A 220 17.29 -18.68 -25.67
CA PRO A 220 17.17 -17.28 -25.26
C PRO A 220 16.48 -16.35 -26.27
N ASP A 221 16.30 -16.78 -27.52
CA ASP A 221 15.64 -16.03 -28.61
C ASP A 221 14.11 -16.20 -28.65
#